data_AF-A0A8S9XHR3-F1
#
_entry.id   AF-A0A8S9XHR3-F1
#
_cell.length_a   1.000
_cell.length_b   1.000
_cell.length_c   1.000
_cell.angle_alpha   90.00
_cell.angle_beta   90.00
_cell.angle_gamma   90.00
#
_symmetry.space_group_name_H-M   'P 1'
#
loop_
_entity.id
_entity.type
_entity.pdbx_description
1 polymer ?
#
loop_
_entity_poly.entity_id
_entity_poly.type
_entity_poly.pdbx_seq_one_letter_code
_entity_poly.pdbx_strand_id
1 'polypeptide(L)'
;MHQNHSGREKAIRNCIDITSRRVQELRKTRDSDPSSLKAFNKELTKLRLLKSELNVEEVVQDRSTKLYYERCRDFFKPPKMNIN
;
A
#
# COMPACT_ATOMS: atom_id res chain seq x y z
N MET A 1 -12.35 10.00 -3.34
CA MET A 1 -12.22 8.53 -3.31
C MET A 1 -10.96 8.06 -4.04
N HIS A 2 -10.83 8.25 -5.35
CA HIS A 2 -9.61 7.91 -6.11
C HIS A 2 -8.32 8.54 -5.54
N GLN A 3 -8.37 9.83 -5.18
CA GLN A 3 -7.22 10.52 -4.56
C GLN A 3 -6.81 9.93 -3.21
N ASN A 4 -7.76 9.38 -2.43
CA ASN A 4 -7.44 8.73 -1.15
C ASN A 4 -6.77 7.37 -1.35
N HIS A 5 -7.27 6.56 -2.30
CA HIS A 5 -6.64 5.29 -2.65
C HIS A 5 -5.21 5.50 -3.15
N SER A 6 -5.01 6.43 -4.08
CA SER A 6 -3.68 6.78 -4.60
C SER A 6 -2.72 7.27 -3.50
N GLY A 7 -3.21 8.06 -2.53
CA GLY A 7 -2.41 8.50 -1.39
C GLY A 7 -1.95 7.33 -0.50
N ARG A 8 -2.85 6.40 -0.18
CA ARG A 8 -2.53 5.20 0.61
C ARG A 8 -1.58 4.27 -0.13
N GLU A 9 -1.85 4.00 -1.40
CA GLU A 9 -1.00 3.18 -2.25
C GLU A 9 0.43 3.73 -2.31
N LYS A 10 0.58 5.05 -2.54
CA LYS A 10 1.89 5.72 -2.54
C LYS A 10 2.61 5.57 -1.20
N ALA A 11 1.89 5.72 -0.09
CA ALA A 11 2.47 5.54 1.24
C ALA A 11 2.93 4.10 1.48
N ILE A 12 2.13 3.10 1.09
CA ILE A 12 2.48 1.67 1.20
C ILE A 12 3.71 1.36 0.34
N ARG A 13 3.76 1.83 -0.91
CA ARG A 13 4.92 1.66 -1.80
C ARG A 13 6.20 2.26 -1.19
N ASN A 14 6.12 3.48 -0.64
CA ASN A 14 7.27 4.08 0.05
C ASN A 14 7.72 3.25 1.27
N CYS A 15 6.78 2.72 2.06
CA CYS A 15 7.09 1.83 3.17
C CYS A 15 7.78 0.53 2.69
N ILE A 16 7.35 -0.04 1.56
CA ILE A 16 7.98 -1.20 0.93
C ILE A 16 9.42 -0.85 0.51
N ASP A 17 9.65 0.31 -0.10
CA ASP A 17 10.97 0.72 -0.57
C ASP A 17 11.96 0.95 0.59
N ILE A 18 11.51 1.63 1.65
CA ILE A 18 12.30 1.84 2.87
C ILE A 18 12.64 0.50 3.53
N THR A 19 11.65 -0.39 3.68
CA THR A 19 11.84 -1.69 4.33
C THR A 19 12.72 -2.62 3.48
N SER A 20 12.58 -2.57 2.15
CA SER A 20 13.41 -3.35 1.21
C SER A 20 14.89 -2.96 1.32
N ARG A 21 15.19 -1.65 1.42
CA ARG A 21 16.55 -1.16 1.67
C ARG A 21 17.13 -1.69 2.99
N ARG A 22 16.35 -1.63 4.07
CA ARG A 22 16.77 -2.19 5.37
C ARG A 22 17.04 -3.70 5.32
N VAL A 23 16.18 -4.45 4.63
CA VAL A 23 16.39 -5.90 4.42
C VAL A 23 17.69 -6.16 3.66
N GLN A 24 18.01 -5.35 2.64
CA GLN A 24 19.27 -5.47 1.89
C GLN A 24 20.49 -5.13 2.74
N GLU A 25 20.41 -4.12 3.61
CA GLU A 25 21.48 -3.76 4.54
C GLU A 25 21.73 -4.90 5.55
N LEU A 26 20.68 -5.38 6.20
CA LEU A 26 20.76 -6.47 7.18
C LEU A 26 21.24 -7.78 6.54
N ARG A 27 20.89 -8.05 5.27
CA ARG A 27 21.37 -9.23 4.54
C ARG A 27 22.91 -9.28 4.46
N LYS A 28 23.59 -8.13 4.43
CA LYS A 28 25.06 -8.05 4.32
C LYS A 28 25.77 -8.39 5.63
N THR A 29 25.12 -8.16 6.78
CA THR A 29 25.73 -8.35 8.11
C THR A 29 25.24 -9.61 8.83
N ARG A 30 24.17 -10.23 8.32
CA ARG A 30 23.45 -11.36 8.91
C ARG A 30 24.32 -12.59 9.23
N ASP A 31 25.29 -12.89 8.38
CA ASP A 31 26.08 -14.12 8.50
C ASP A 31 27.25 -13.94 9.50
N SER A 32 27.56 -12.69 9.87
CA SER A 32 28.64 -12.34 10.80
C SER A 32 28.17 -12.06 12.23
N ASP A 33 26.87 -11.79 12.42
CA ASP A 33 26.28 -11.44 13.71
C ASP A 33 24.92 -12.12 13.93
N PRO A 34 24.80 -13.04 14.90
CA PRO A 34 23.54 -13.71 15.24
C PRO A 34 22.40 -12.73 15.61
N SER A 35 22.72 -11.56 16.15
CA SER A 35 21.71 -10.54 16.49
C SER A 35 21.11 -9.90 15.23
N SER A 36 21.93 -9.74 14.19
CA SER A 36 21.52 -9.28 12.86
C SER A 36 20.59 -10.27 12.14
N LEU A 37 20.70 -11.58 12.40
CA LEU A 37 19.76 -12.59 11.87
C LEU A 37 18.33 -12.39 12.39
N LYS A 38 18.17 -12.11 13.68
CA LYS A 38 16.85 -11.85 14.26
C LYS A 38 16.25 -10.57 13.69
N ALA A 39 17.05 -9.50 13.57
CA ALA A 39 16.62 -8.24 12.95
C ALA A 39 16.24 -8.43 11.47
N PHE A 40 17.04 -9.18 10.71
CA PHE A 40 16.76 -9.52 9.32
C PHE A 40 15.42 -10.23 9.14
N ASN A 41 15.16 -11.27 9.93
CA ASN A 41 13.89 -12.01 9.85
C ASN A 41 12.69 -11.14 10.20
N LYS A 42 12.83 -10.24 11.18
CA LYS A 42 11.78 -9.28 11.55
C LYS A 42 11.45 -8.33 10.40
N GLU A 43 12.47 -7.68 9.82
CA GLU A 43 12.27 -6.75 8.69
C GLU A 43 11.79 -7.49 7.42
N LEU A 44 12.21 -8.74 7.20
CA LEU A 44 11.72 -9.55 6.09
C LEU A 44 10.23 -9.88 6.21
N THR A 45 9.77 -10.25 7.42
CA THR A 45 8.34 -10.46 7.69
C THR A 45 7.55 -9.17 7.51
N LYS A 46 8.07 -8.04 8.02
CA LYS A 46 7.46 -6.73 7.81
C LYS A 46 7.33 -6.39 6.32
N LEU A 47 8.37 -6.65 5.52
CA LEU A 47 8.32 -6.43 4.07
C LEU A 47 7.23 -7.27 3.39
N ARG A 48 7.07 -8.54 3.79
CA ARG A 48 6.00 -9.40 3.26
C ARG A 48 4.61 -8.87 3.60
N LEU A 49 4.41 -8.43 4.84
CA LEU A 49 3.14 -7.83 5.27
C LEU A 49 2.81 -6.56 4.47
N LEU A 50 3.78 -5.66 4.29
CA LEU A 50 3.57 -4.44 3.50
C LEU A 50 3.21 -4.72 2.04
N LYS A 51 3.79 -5.76 1.43
CA LYS A 51 3.38 -6.21 0.08
C LYS A 51 1.96 -6.77 0.07
N SER A 52 1.56 -7.48 1.13
CA SER A 52 0.17 -7.93 1.28
C SER A 52 -0.80 -6.76 1.41
N GLU A 53 -0.44 -5.71 2.17
CA GLU A 53 -1.25 -4.50 2.30
C GLU A 53 -1.43 -3.78 0.96
N LEU A 54 -0.40 -3.78 0.10
CA LEU A 54 -0.52 -3.21 -1.25
C LEU A 54 -1.57 -3.96 -2.07
N ASN A 55 -1.55 -5.29 -2.05
CA ASN A 55 -2.54 -6.11 -2.74
C ASN A 55 -3.96 -5.90 -2.17
N VAL A 56 -4.08 -5.72 -0.85
CA VAL A 56 -5.37 -5.41 -0.21
C VAL A 56 -5.87 -4.05 -0.68
N GLU A 57 -5.02 -3.03 -0.76
CA GLU A 57 -5.41 -1.70 -1.23
C GLU A 57 -5.93 -1.73 -2.67
N GLU A 58 -5.29 -2.50 -3.56
CA GLU A 58 -5.74 -2.69 -4.95
C GLU A 58 -7.16 -3.28 -5.01
N VAL A 59 -7.41 -4.36 -4.24
CA VAL A 59 -8.73 -4.99 -4.17
C VAL A 59 -9.78 -4.05 -3.56
N VAL A 60 -9.41 -3.31 -2.52
CA VAL A 60 -10.29 -2.34 -1.86
C VAL A 60 -10.65 -1.22 -2.83
N GLN A 61 -9.68 -0.68 -3.59
CA GLN A 61 -9.94 0.36 -4.58
C GLN A 61 -10.89 -0.13 -5.68
N ASP A 62 -10.67 -1.33 -6.22
CA ASP A 62 -11.52 -1.91 -7.26
C ASP A 62 -12.97 -2.08 -6.76
N ARG A 63 -13.15 -2.79 -5.62
CA ARG A 63 -14.48 -3.05 -5.06
C ARG A 63 -15.22 -1.78 -4.67
N SER A 64 -14.50 -0.83 -4.08
CA SER A 64 -15.12 0.42 -3.66
C SER A 64 -15.54 1.23 -4.89
N THR A 65 -14.71 1.27 -5.93
CA THR A 65 -15.03 1.95 -7.20
C THR A 65 -16.28 1.34 -7.83
N LYS A 66 -16.33 0.00 -7.90
CA LYS A 66 -17.50 -0.73 -8.40
C LYS A 66 -18.78 -0.39 -7.63
N LEU A 67 -18.74 -0.47 -6.29
CA LEU A 67 -19.89 -0.14 -5.43
C LEU A 67 -20.36 1.30 -5.63
N TYR A 68 -19.42 2.25 -5.77
CA TYR A 68 -19.76 3.64 -6.04
C TYR A 68 -20.54 3.78 -7.35
N TYR A 69 -20.08 3.15 -8.43
CA TYR A 69 -20.76 3.20 -9.72
C TYR A 69 -22.11 2.48 -9.73
N GLU A 70 -22.22 1.33 -9.07
CA GLU A 70 -23.42 0.50 -9.08
C GLU A 70 -24.52 0.99 -8.14
N ARG A 71 -24.17 1.61 -7.01
CA ARG A 71 -25.13 1.93 -5.94
C ARG A 71 -25.20 3.40 -5.57
N CYS A 72 -24.13 4.15 -5.79
CA CYS A 72 -24.04 5.54 -5.31
C CYS A 72 -24.10 6.56 -6.44
N ARG A 73 -23.82 6.17 -7.69
CA ARG A 73 -23.78 7.07 -8.85
C ARG A 73 -25.09 7.80 -9.07
N ASP A 74 -26.22 7.11 -8.98
CA ASP A 74 -27.55 7.70 -9.21
C ASP A 74 -27.92 8.73 -8.12
N PHE A 75 -27.31 8.63 -6.95
CA PHE A 75 -27.47 9.58 -5.85
C PHE A 75 -26.46 10.73 -5.91
N PHE A 76 -25.42 10.63 -6.74
CA PHE A 76 -24.45 11.68 -6.94
C PHE A 76 -25.00 12.72 -7.91
N LYS A 77 -25.46 13.85 -7.37
CA LYS A 77 -25.79 15.04 -8.15
C LYS A 77 -24.53 15.90 -8.24
N PRO A 78 -23.78 15.90 -9.36
CA PRO A 78 -22.65 16.80 -9.49
C PRO A 78 -23.15 18.24 -9.28
N PRO A 79 -22.43 19.07 -8.50
CA PRO A 79 -22.74 20.49 -8.42
C PRO A 79 -22.79 21.02 -9.85
N LYS A 80 -23.92 21.62 -10.23
CA LYS A 80 -24.29 22.01 -11.59
C LYS A 80 -23.05 22.32 -12.43
N MET A 81 -22.73 21.48 -13.40
CA MET A 81 -21.82 21.89 -14.46
C MET A 81 -22.52 23.05 -15.17
N ASN A 82 -22.06 24.27 -14.92
CA ASN A 82 -22.48 25.44 -15.67
C ASN A 82 -21.98 25.23 -17.11
N ILE A 83 -22.83 24.64 -17.94
CA ILE A 83 -22.65 24.61 -19.38
C ILE A 83 -23.17 25.97 -19.86
N ASN A 84 -22.24 26.89 -20.08
CA ASN A 84 -22.42 28.05 -20.96
C ASN A 84 -21.75 27.73 -22.29
#